data_AF-I7KXQ6-F1
#
_entry.id   AF-I7KXQ6-F1
#
_cell.length_a   1.000
_cell.length_b   1.000
_cell.length_c   1.000
_cell.angle_alpha   90.00
_cell.angle_beta   90.00
_cell.angle_gamma   90.00
#
_symmetry.space_group_name_H-M   'P 1'
#
loop_
_entity.id
_entity.type
_entity.pdbx_description
1 polymer ?
#
loop_
_entity_poly.entity_id
_entity_poly.type
_entity_poly.pdbx_seq_one_letter_code
_entity_poly.pdbx_strand_id
1 'polypeptide(L)'
;MKKIGFHTAHGEKRATFGRLLMCGLFFGMLLSAIPVGAAASEVVSFKDSNLEAAVRVALNKPGGGITTDDMATLTMLVARDRGISDLSGLEHAANLDLLALDNNQIRNIGPLTYLTNLKYLGLNNNKISDISPLVANSGLGSDDWVWLEYNYLNLTTGSVDMANIQKLQNRGVFVDYGRQKQTYTLDLTVNPEGGGTVTGADSYAAGEMVLVTATPNEGWKFVSWTDGAGNTVSTAANYDYTMPEGAATLTANFERMFEVQWLPPVTNNGFVLQGGSTLPLKFQLVDGNGAVFREVQDGIYLKIADIATWELGSGKNALRFNDGQYIANYHTRDYSDLGNELTATVCNAGGSELGSITFKISTG
;
A
#
# COMPACT_ATOMS: atom_id res chain seq x y z
N MET A 1 -27.79 -40.25 9.31
CA MET A 1 -28.62 -39.09 9.70
C MET A 1 -28.55 -38.04 8.60
N LYS A 2 -29.64 -37.30 8.40
CA LYS A 2 -30.19 -36.82 7.12
C LYS A 2 -29.26 -35.97 6.23
N LYS A 3 -29.29 -36.32 4.93
CA LYS A 3 -28.89 -35.50 3.77
C LYS A 3 -29.79 -34.26 3.68
N ILE A 4 -29.19 -33.09 3.48
CA ILE A 4 -29.89 -31.84 3.16
C ILE A 4 -30.10 -31.82 1.65
N GLY A 5 -31.35 -31.92 1.22
CA GLY A 5 -31.76 -31.89 -0.18
C GLY A 5 -31.97 -30.45 -0.64
N PHE A 6 -31.48 -30.14 -1.84
CA PHE A 6 -31.86 -28.97 -2.61
C PHE A 6 -33.37 -29.01 -2.89
N HIS A 7 -34.13 -28.06 -2.36
CA HIS A 7 -35.52 -27.85 -2.76
C HIS A 7 -35.57 -26.87 -3.93
N THR A 8 -35.70 -27.42 -5.13
CA THR A 8 -36.20 -26.73 -6.31
C THR A 8 -37.73 -26.68 -6.19
N ALA A 9 -38.31 -25.49 -6.09
CA ALA A 9 -39.76 -25.29 -6.23
C ALA A 9 -39.99 -24.34 -7.41
N HIS A 10 -40.14 -24.92 -8.59
CA HIS A 10 -40.57 -24.25 -9.81
C HIS A 10 -42.10 -24.42 -9.90
N GLY A 11 -42.84 -23.37 -9.58
CA GLY A 11 -44.29 -23.31 -9.79
C GLY A 11 -44.58 -22.65 -11.13
N GLU A 12 -44.92 -23.45 -12.15
CA GLU A 12 -45.47 -22.95 -13.41
C GLU A 12 -46.80 -22.23 -13.14
N LYS A 13 -46.86 -20.93 -13.44
CA LYS A 13 -48.13 -20.24 -13.73
C LYS A 13 -48.00 -19.53 -15.07
N ARG A 14 -48.56 -20.18 -16.10
CA ARG A 14 -48.85 -19.56 -17.40
C ARG A 14 -49.98 -18.54 -17.20
N ALA A 15 -49.70 -17.26 -17.43
CA ALA A 15 -50.71 -16.23 -17.55
C ALA A 15 -50.84 -15.80 -19.03
N THR A 16 -51.95 -16.17 -19.63
CA THR A 16 -52.39 -15.76 -20.96
C THR A 16 -52.85 -14.30 -20.89
N PHE A 17 -52.18 -13.37 -21.57
CA PHE A 17 -52.68 -12.00 -21.72
C PHE A 17 -53.47 -11.85 -23.02
N GLY A 18 -54.78 -11.66 -22.88
CA GLY A 18 -55.69 -11.31 -23.95
C GLY A 18 -55.48 -9.86 -24.41
N ARG A 19 -55.43 -9.68 -25.72
CA ARG A 19 -55.50 -8.39 -26.42
C ARG A 19 -56.84 -7.71 -26.11
N LEU A 20 -56.80 -6.45 -25.67
CA LEU A 20 -57.96 -5.56 -25.75
C LEU A 20 -57.62 -4.41 -26.71
N LEU A 21 -58.32 -4.41 -27.86
CA LEU A 21 -58.43 -3.27 -28.77
C LEU A 21 -59.21 -2.15 -28.08
N MET A 22 -58.71 -0.92 -28.17
CA MET A 22 -59.53 0.29 -28.06
C MET A 22 -59.02 1.32 -29.07
N CYS A 23 -59.85 1.55 -30.09
CA CYS A 23 -59.71 2.59 -31.09
C CYS A 23 -59.83 3.97 -30.45
N GLY A 24 -58.96 4.89 -30.83
CA GLY A 24 -59.11 6.33 -30.62
C GLY A 24 -58.49 7.07 -31.80
N LEU A 25 -59.34 7.54 -32.71
CA LEU A 25 -59.00 8.36 -33.87
C LEU A 25 -58.29 9.65 -33.43
N PHE A 26 -57.11 9.93 -33.96
CA PHE A 26 -56.60 11.30 -34.02
C PHE A 26 -55.96 11.61 -35.38
N PHE A 27 -56.20 12.85 -35.77
CA PHE A 27 -56.15 13.46 -37.08
C PHE A 27 -54.74 13.56 -37.67
N GLY A 28 -54.65 13.45 -39.00
CA GLY A 28 -53.39 13.37 -39.73
C GLY A 28 -52.54 14.64 -39.70
N MET A 29 -51.23 14.44 -39.53
CA MET A 29 -50.20 15.32 -40.06
C MET A 29 -49.11 14.41 -40.64
N LEU A 30 -48.92 14.50 -41.95
CA LEU A 30 -47.95 13.71 -42.71
C LEU A 30 -46.54 14.18 -42.33
N LEU A 31 -45.97 13.61 -41.25
CA LEU A 31 -44.55 13.73 -40.96
C LEU A 31 -43.83 12.67 -41.77
N SER A 32 -43.00 13.10 -42.71
CA SER A 32 -42.09 12.21 -43.45
C SER A 32 -41.30 11.35 -42.47
N ALA A 33 -41.52 10.04 -42.50
CA ALA A 33 -40.69 9.08 -41.79
C ALA A 33 -39.27 9.17 -42.36
N ILE A 34 -38.38 9.87 -41.64
CA ILE A 34 -36.95 9.65 -41.81
C ILE A 34 -36.73 8.19 -41.40
N PRO A 35 -36.12 7.34 -42.25
CA PRO A 35 -35.71 6.02 -41.79
C PRO A 35 -34.70 6.27 -40.67
N VAL A 36 -35.10 6.00 -39.43
CA VAL A 36 -34.16 5.84 -38.32
C VAL A 36 -33.28 4.67 -38.73
N GLY A 37 -32.12 4.97 -39.30
CA GLY A 37 -31.10 3.97 -39.54
C GLY A 37 -30.80 3.31 -38.22
N ALA A 38 -30.91 1.98 -38.17
CA ALA A 38 -30.53 1.20 -37.00
C ALA A 38 -29.12 1.66 -36.57
N ALA A 39 -28.99 2.17 -35.35
CA ALA A 39 -27.69 2.48 -34.79
C ALA A 39 -26.81 1.23 -34.90
N ALA A 40 -25.60 1.37 -35.43
CA ALA A 40 -24.69 0.25 -35.58
C ALA A 40 -24.37 -0.31 -34.19
N SER A 41 -24.52 -1.63 -34.01
CA SER A 41 -24.20 -2.31 -32.77
C SER A 41 -22.72 -2.09 -32.40
N GLU A 42 -22.47 -1.47 -31.25
CA GLU A 42 -21.11 -1.12 -30.82
C GLU A 42 -20.45 -2.28 -30.08
N VAL A 43 -19.13 -2.42 -30.20
CA VAL A 43 -18.36 -3.41 -29.44
C VAL A 43 -18.23 -2.95 -27.99
N VAL A 44 -18.72 -3.77 -27.06
CA VAL A 44 -18.67 -3.52 -25.62
C VAL A 44 -17.26 -3.74 -25.10
N SER A 45 -16.77 -2.79 -24.31
CA SER A 45 -15.47 -2.85 -23.67
C SER A 45 -15.60 -3.37 -22.23
N PHE A 46 -14.84 -4.41 -21.90
CA PHE A 46 -14.75 -4.96 -20.55
C PHE A 46 -13.39 -4.62 -19.95
N LYS A 47 -13.38 -4.04 -18.75
CA LYS A 47 -12.11 -3.79 -18.03
C LYS A 47 -11.58 -5.04 -17.33
N ASP A 48 -12.47 -5.95 -16.96
CA ASP A 48 -12.14 -7.20 -16.28
C ASP A 48 -12.23 -8.37 -17.27
N SER A 49 -11.09 -9.00 -17.54
CA SER A 49 -11.01 -10.15 -18.46
C SER A 49 -11.77 -11.39 -17.94
N ASN A 50 -11.92 -11.55 -16.62
CA ASN A 50 -12.67 -12.67 -16.04
C ASN A 50 -14.18 -12.48 -16.25
N LEU A 51 -14.64 -11.22 -16.19
CA LEU A 51 -16.01 -10.87 -16.53
C LEU A 51 -16.28 -11.08 -18.02
N GLU A 52 -15.41 -10.58 -18.90
CA GLU A 52 -15.54 -10.79 -20.34
C GLU A 52 -15.62 -12.30 -20.65
N ALA A 53 -14.72 -13.11 -20.07
CA ALA A 53 -14.73 -14.55 -20.25
C ALA A 53 -16.04 -15.21 -19.78
N ALA A 54 -16.60 -14.76 -18.66
CA ALA A 54 -17.89 -15.27 -18.17
C ALA A 54 -19.05 -14.91 -19.12
N VAL A 55 -19.07 -13.68 -19.63
CA VAL A 55 -20.05 -13.21 -20.61
C VAL A 55 -19.93 -13.98 -21.92
N ARG A 56 -18.70 -14.22 -22.43
CA ARG A 56 -18.47 -15.03 -23.63
C ARG A 56 -19.04 -16.44 -23.50
N VAL A 57 -18.84 -17.06 -22.34
CA VAL A 57 -19.40 -18.39 -22.06
C VAL A 57 -20.92 -18.34 -22.05
N ALA A 58 -21.53 -17.35 -21.38
CA ALA A 58 -22.97 -17.21 -21.30
C ALA A 58 -23.64 -16.93 -22.67
N LEU A 59 -22.96 -16.18 -23.54
CA LEU A 59 -23.41 -15.88 -24.90
C LEU A 59 -23.07 -16.97 -25.92
N ASN A 60 -22.33 -18.01 -25.53
CA ASN A 60 -21.75 -19.00 -26.45
C ASN A 60 -20.94 -18.34 -27.60
N LYS A 61 -20.13 -17.32 -27.26
CA LYS A 61 -19.38 -16.48 -28.20
C LYS A 61 -17.87 -16.47 -27.89
N PRO A 62 -17.12 -17.52 -28.28
CA PRO A 62 -15.71 -17.67 -27.91
C PRO A 62 -14.76 -16.71 -28.64
N GLY A 63 -15.20 -16.05 -29.72
CA GLY A 63 -14.38 -15.13 -30.51
C GLY A 63 -15.18 -13.97 -31.09
N GLY A 64 -14.46 -13.00 -31.67
CA GLY A 64 -15.03 -11.73 -32.15
C GLY A 64 -15.38 -10.76 -31.01
N GLY A 65 -15.76 -9.54 -31.38
CA GLY A 65 -16.27 -8.55 -30.42
C GLY A 65 -17.62 -8.97 -29.85
N ILE A 66 -17.80 -8.78 -28.55
CA ILE A 66 -19.13 -8.80 -27.91
C ILE A 66 -19.74 -7.44 -28.19
N THR A 67 -20.91 -7.39 -28.81
CA THR A 67 -21.60 -6.13 -29.14
C THR A 67 -22.75 -5.83 -28.19
N THR A 68 -23.29 -4.62 -28.25
CA THR A 68 -24.47 -4.23 -27.48
C THR A 68 -25.68 -5.11 -27.81
N ASP A 69 -25.80 -5.59 -29.05
CA ASP A 69 -26.88 -6.49 -29.46
C ASP A 69 -26.70 -7.88 -28.83
N ASP A 70 -25.45 -8.38 -28.78
CA ASP A 70 -25.16 -9.62 -28.07
C ASP A 70 -25.54 -9.48 -26.58
N MET A 71 -25.13 -8.38 -25.93
CA MET A 71 -25.44 -8.13 -24.51
C MET A 71 -26.94 -8.01 -24.25
N ALA A 72 -27.71 -7.47 -25.19
CA ALA A 72 -29.17 -7.40 -25.08
C ALA A 72 -29.83 -8.80 -25.07
N THR A 73 -29.15 -9.85 -25.54
CA THR A 73 -29.66 -11.24 -25.47
C THR A 73 -29.38 -11.93 -24.13
N LEU A 74 -28.49 -11.37 -23.32
CA LEU A 74 -28.05 -11.99 -22.06
C LEU A 74 -29.14 -11.83 -20.99
N THR A 75 -29.80 -12.93 -20.63
CA THR A 75 -30.79 -12.95 -19.54
C THR A 75 -30.23 -13.53 -18.25
N MET A 76 -29.23 -14.41 -18.33
CA MET A 76 -28.65 -15.07 -17.16
C MET A 76 -27.12 -15.02 -17.21
N LEU A 77 -26.50 -14.62 -16.10
CA LEU A 77 -25.06 -14.68 -15.91
C LEU A 77 -24.71 -15.26 -14.54
N VAL A 78 -24.05 -16.42 -14.55
CA VAL A 78 -23.51 -17.07 -13.35
C VAL A 78 -21.98 -17.03 -13.43
N ALA A 79 -21.37 -16.20 -12.60
CA ALA A 79 -19.94 -15.92 -12.62
C ALA A 79 -19.37 -15.90 -11.19
N ARG A 80 -19.74 -16.90 -10.38
CA ARG A 80 -19.21 -17.09 -9.02
C ARG A 80 -17.75 -17.55 -9.05
N ASP A 81 -16.96 -17.14 -8.05
CA ASP A 81 -15.60 -17.63 -7.84
C ASP A 81 -14.65 -17.38 -9.03
N ARG A 82 -14.78 -16.23 -9.70
CA ARG A 82 -14.00 -15.90 -10.91
C ARG A 82 -12.95 -14.82 -10.71
N GLY A 83 -12.79 -14.29 -9.49
CA GLY A 83 -11.87 -13.20 -9.22
C GLY A 83 -12.22 -11.90 -9.94
N ILE A 84 -13.51 -11.68 -10.25
CA ILE A 84 -14.01 -10.46 -10.89
C ILE A 84 -13.90 -9.29 -9.91
N SER A 85 -13.46 -8.14 -10.39
CA SER A 85 -13.26 -6.93 -9.59
C SER A 85 -13.91 -5.68 -10.20
N ASP A 86 -14.10 -5.64 -11.52
CA ASP A 86 -14.72 -4.53 -12.25
C ASP A 86 -15.90 -5.04 -13.08
N LEU A 87 -17.05 -4.36 -12.98
CA LEU A 87 -18.30 -4.72 -13.65
C LEU A 87 -18.56 -3.92 -14.94
N SER A 88 -17.63 -3.06 -15.36
CA SER A 88 -17.78 -2.24 -16.57
C SER A 88 -18.04 -3.11 -17.79
N GLY A 89 -19.02 -2.70 -18.60
CA GLY A 89 -19.54 -3.44 -19.75
C GLY A 89 -20.85 -4.18 -19.45
N LEU A 90 -21.15 -4.51 -18.19
CA LEU A 90 -22.42 -5.14 -17.84
C LEU A 90 -23.62 -4.22 -18.00
N GLU A 91 -23.45 -2.89 -17.92
CA GLU A 91 -24.53 -1.90 -18.08
C GLU A 91 -25.33 -2.05 -19.39
N HIS A 92 -24.77 -2.72 -20.40
CA HIS A 92 -25.43 -3.03 -21.67
C HIS A 92 -26.33 -4.27 -21.65
N ALA A 93 -26.28 -5.09 -20.59
CA ALA A 93 -27.08 -6.31 -20.43
C ALA A 93 -28.50 -6.01 -19.93
N ALA A 94 -29.23 -5.14 -20.62
CA ALA A 94 -30.51 -4.59 -20.14
C ALA A 94 -31.59 -5.65 -19.82
N ASN A 95 -31.51 -6.84 -20.42
CA ASN A 95 -32.47 -7.94 -20.22
C ASN A 95 -32.03 -8.98 -19.18
N LEU A 96 -30.96 -8.71 -18.43
CA LEU A 96 -30.45 -9.61 -17.41
C LEU A 96 -31.45 -9.74 -16.24
N ASP A 97 -31.91 -10.96 -15.99
CA ASP A 97 -32.85 -11.33 -14.91
C ASP A 97 -32.13 -11.96 -13.71
N LEU A 98 -31.07 -12.72 -13.95
CA LEU A 98 -30.32 -13.46 -12.93
C LEU A 98 -28.84 -13.14 -13.07
N LEU A 99 -28.30 -12.52 -12.04
CA LEU A 99 -26.88 -12.22 -11.90
C LEU A 99 -26.34 -12.84 -10.61
N ALA A 100 -25.45 -13.83 -10.75
CA ALA A 100 -24.78 -14.46 -9.61
C ALA A 100 -23.27 -14.19 -9.66
N LEU A 101 -22.80 -13.32 -8.78
CA LEU A 101 -21.43 -12.83 -8.67
C LEU A 101 -20.82 -13.10 -7.28
N ASP A 102 -21.35 -14.08 -6.57
CA ASP A 102 -20.85 -14.48 -5.25
C ASP A 102 -19.35 -14.86 -5.30
N ASN A 103 -18.62 -14.62 -4.22
CA ASN A 103 -17.20 -14.96 -4.06
C ASN A 103 -16.29 -14.34 -5.13
N ASN A 104 -16.40 -13.02 -5.30
CA ASN A 104 -15.53 -12.25 -6.18
C ASN A 104 -14.83 -11.13 -5.37
N GLN A 105 -14.22 -10.17 -6.06
CA GLN A 105 -13.48 -9.05 -5.46
C GLN A 105 -14.14 -7.71 -5.77
N ILE A 106 -15.46 -7.71 -6.00
CA ILE A 106 -16.20 -6.55 -6.48
C ILE A 106 -16.33 -5.52 -5.36
N ARG A 107 -15.93 -4.28 -5.66
CA ARG A 107 -16.16 -3.12 -4.77
C ARG A 107 -17.20 -2.16 -5.33
N ASN A 108 -17.10 -1.87 -6.63
CA ASN A 108 -17.97 -0.92 -7.30
C ASN A 108 -19.07 -1.64 -8.09
N ILE A 109 -20.32 -1.39 -7.70
CA ILE A 109 -21.51 -1.96 -8.34
C ILE A 109 -22.32 -0.91 -9.15
N GLY A 110 -21.70 0.22 -9.50
CA GLY A 110 -22.30 1.27 -10.33
C GLY A 110 -22.97 0.79 -11.61
N PRO A 111 -22.36 -0.12 -12.41
CA PRO A 111 -22.99 -0.68 -13.61
C PRO A 111 -24.36 -1.32 -13.38
N LEU A 112 -24.64 -1.81 -12.16
CA LEU A 112 -25.91 -2.44 -11.81
C LEU A 112 -27.08 -1.46 -11.76
N THR A 113 -26.84 -0.14 -11.73
CA THR A 113 -27.91 0.87 -11.78
C THR A 113 -28.78 0.75 -13.03
N TYR A 114 -28.22 0.29 -14.15
CA TYR A 114 -28.91 0.23 -15.44
C TYR A 114 -29.62 -1.11 -15.71
N LEU A 115 -29.42 -2.12 -14.85
CA LEU A 115 -29.95 -3.47 -15.04
C LEU A 115 -31.34 -3.61 -14.43
N THR A 116 -32.32 -2.98 -15.07
CA THR A 116 -33.68 -2.84 -14.51
C THR A 116 -34.55 -4.10 -14.61
N ASN A 117 -34.08 -5.16 -15.28
CA ASN A 117 -34.79 -6.43 -15.35
C ASN A 117 -34.35 -7.45 -14.30
N LEU A 118 -33.39 -7.12 -13.42
CA LEU A 118 -32.87 -8.03 -12.40
C LEU A 118 -33.97 -8.50 -11.44
N LYS A 119 -33.97 -9.82 -11.19
CA LYS A 119 -34.84 -10.55 -10.26
C LYS A 119 -34.05 -11.29 -9.19
N TYR A 120 -32.87 -11.75 -9.55
CA TYR A 120 -31.95 -12.42 -8.63
C TYR A 120 -30.57 -11.75 -8.76
N LEU A 121 -30.05 -11.25 -7.64
CA LEU A 121 -28.74 -10.61 -7.57
C LEU A 121 -27.90 -11.17 -6.42
N GLY A 122 -27.03 -12.13 -6.72
CA GLY A 122 -26.07 -12.70 -5.77
C GLY A 122 -24.78 -11.89 -5.73
N LEU A 123 -24.50 -11.23 -4.61
CA LEU A 123 -23.28 -10.43 -4.39
C LEU A 123 -22.57 -10.83 -3.09
N ASN A 124 -22.85 -12.01 -2.53
CA ASN A 124 -22.23 -12.44 -1.28
C ASN A 124 -20.70 -12.53 -1.42
N ASN A 125 -19.99 -12.35 -0.31
CA ASN A 125 -18.53 -12.53 -0.26
C ASN A 125 -17.79 -11.67 -1.30
N ASN A 126 -18.12 -10.39 -1.37
CA ASN A 126 -17.42 -9.40 -2.19
C ASN A 126 -16.74 -8.35 -1.29
N LYS A 127 -16.42 -7.19 -1.85
CA LYS A 127 -15.79 -6.04 -1.19
C LYS A 127 -16.69 -4.79 -1.22
N ILE A 128 -18.02 -4.98 -1.21
CA ILE A 128 -18.99 -3.90 -1.38
C ILE A 128 -19.19 -3.16 -0.05
N SER A 129 -19.09 -1.84 -0.08
CA SER A 129 -19.39 -0.95 1.06
C SER A 129 -20.33 0.20 0.70
N ASP A 130 -20.77 0.27 -0.56
CA ASP A 130 -21.74 1.27 -1.04
C ASP A 130 -22.77 0.57 -1.93
N ILE A 131 -24.03 0.59 -1.48
CA ILE A 131 -25.17 0.00 -2.17
C ILE A 131 -26.14 1.04 -2.75
N SER A 132 -25.75 2.32 -2.77
CA SER A 132 -26.53 3.37 -3.43
C SER A 132 -26.88 3.06 -4.90
N PRO A 133 -26.03 2.36 -5.71
CA PRO A 133 -26.41 1.96 -7.07
C PRO A 133 -27.63 1.05 -7.14
N LEU A 134 -27.87 0.22 -6.12
CA LEU A 134 -29.04 -0.67 -6.05
C LEU A 134 -30.30 0.12 -5.74
N VAL A 135 -30.20 1.16 -4.92
CA VAL A 135 -31.31 2.09 -4.66
C VAL A 135 -31.65 2.88 -5.93
N ALA A 136 -30.65 3.30 -6.70
CA ALA A 136 -30.81 4.01 -7.97
C ALA A 136 -31.36 3.13 -9.10
N ASN A 137 -31.13 1.81 -9.05
CA ASN A 137 -31.74 0.86 -9.98
C ASN A 137 -33.26 0.90 -9.79
N SER A 138 -34.01 1.41 -10.77
CA SER A 138 -35.47 1.57 -10.70
C SER A 138 -36.25 0.27 -10.94
N GLY A 139 -35.57 -0.79 -11.38
CA GLY A 139 -36.16 -2.09 -11.72
C GLY A 139 -36.36 -3.03 -10.53
N LEU A 140 -35.47 -2.97 -9.53
CA LEU A 140 -35.55 -3.82 -8.34
C LEU A 140 -36.82 -3.53 -7.51
N GLY A 141 -37.74 -4.47 -7.43
CA GLY A 141 -39.05 -4.26 -6.82
C GLY A 141 -39.48 -5.41 -5.92
N SER A 142 -40.79 -5.50 -5.74
CA SER A 142 -41.42 -6.63 -5.06
C SER A 142 -41.04 -7.95 -5.75
N ASP A 143 -40.74 -8.96 -4.95
CA ASP A 143 -40.36 -10.31 -5.39
C ASP A 143 -38.95 -10.44 -5.98
N ASP A 144 -38.11 -9.41 -5.88
CA ASP A 144 -36.71 -9.48 -6.29
C ASP A 144 -35.80 -9.79 -5.08
N TRP A 145 -34.71 -10.53 -5.32
CA TRP A 145 -33.77 -10.94 -4.27
C TRP A 145 -32.37 -10.37 -4.47
N VAL A 146 -31.80 -9.84 -3.40
CA VAL A 146 -30.46 -9.28 -3.33
C VAL A 146 -29.71 -9.92 -2.16
N TRP A 147 -28.62 -10.64 -2.44
CA TRP A 147 -27.74 -11.21 -1.41
C TRP A 147 -26.46 -10.39 -1.27
N LEU A 148 -26.21 -9.88 -0.07
CA LEU A 148 -25.15 -8.94 0.28
C LEU A 148 -24.38 -9.38 1.55
N GLU A 149 -24.57 -10.60 2.03
CA GLU A 149 -23.78 -11.11 3.15
C GLU A 149 -22.28 -11.15 2.82
N TYR A 150 -21.46 -11.06 3.87
CA TYR A 150 -20.00 -11.08 3.81
C TYR A 150 -19.41 -10.01 2.88
N ASN A 151 -20.01 -8.82 2.89
CA ASN A 151 -19.48 -7.58 2.32
C ASN A 151 -18.98 -6.67 3.45
N TYR A 152 -18.89 -5.36 3.23
CA TYR A 152 -18.42 -4.36 4.19
C TYR A 152 -19.48 -3.28 4.44
N LEU A 153 -20.76 -3.67 4.50
CA LEU A 153 -21.84 -2.73 4.79
C LEU A 153 -21.80 -2.30 6.25
N ASN A 154 -21.95 -1.00 6.50
CA ASN A 154 -22.08 -0.46 7.84
C ASN A 154 -23.50 -0.66 8.35
N LEU A 155 -23.72 -1.66 9.20
CA LEU A 155 -25.05 -1.98 9.74
C LEU A 155 -25.44 -1.21 11.01
N THR A 156 -24.67 -0.18 11.40
CA THR A 156 -25.02 0.65 12.56
C THR A 156 -26.31 1.43 12.31
N THR A 157 -27.16 1.54 13.33
CA THR A 157 -28.43 2.28 13.25
C THR A 157 -28.18 3.72 12.81
N GLY A 158 -28.83 4.15 11.72
CA GLY A 158 -28.69 5.48 11.16
C GLY A 158 -27.60 5.64 10.10
N SER A 159 -26.83 4.59 9.80
CA SER A 159 -25.87 4.61 8.70
C SER A 159 -26.56 4.78 7.33
N VAL A 160 -25.79 5.22 6.33
CA VAL A 160 -26.25 5.34 4.93
C VAL A 160 -26.65 3.97 4.38
N ASP A 161 -25.89 2.91 4.69
CA ASP A 161 -26.19 1.56 4.22
C ASP A 161 -27.49 1.04 4.81
N MET A 162 -27.73 1.24 6.11
CA MET A 162 -29.00 0.86 6.74
C MET A 162 -30.18 1.64 6.15
N ALA A 163 -30.00 2.94 5.85
CA ALA A 163 -31.03 3.71 5.16
C ALA A 163 -31.30 3.20 3.74
N ASN A 164 -30.26 2.79 3.01
CA ASN A 164 -30.39 2.22 1.67
C ASN A 164 -31.03 0.82 1.67
N ILE A 165 -30.67 -0.04 2.63
CA ILE A 165 -31.33 -1.33 2.87
C ILE A 165 -32.82 -1.11 3.11
N GLN A 166 -33.18 -0.16 3.98
CA GLN A 166 -34.59 0.13 4.27
C GLN A 166 -35.34 0.61 3.02
N LYS A 167 -34.72 1.44 2.16
CA LYS A 167 -35.33 1.87 0.90
C LYS A 167 -35.60 0.69 -0.03
N LEU A 168 -34.68 -0.26 -0.13
CA LEU A 168 -34.85 -1.48 -0.94
C LEU A 168 -35.98 -2.36 -0.37
N GLN A 169 -35.97 -2.60 0.94
CA GLN A 169 -37.03 -3.38 1.60
C GLN A 169 -38.41 -2.73 1.47
N ASN A 170 -38.49 -1.39 1.53
CA ASN A 170 -39.74 -0.65 1.31
C ASN A 170 -40.29 -0.80 -0.13
N ARG A 171 -39.42 -1.12 -1.10
CA ARG A 171 -39.82 -1.47 -2.47
C ARG A 171 -40.29 -2.92 -2.61
N GLY A 172 -40.21 -3.71 -1.55
CA GLY A 172 -40.54 -5.14 -1.54
C GLY A 172 -39.37 -6.05 -1.93
N VAL A 173 -38.15 -5.51 -2.03
CA VAL A 173 -36.95 -6.31 -2.33
C VAL A 173 -36.56 -7.12 -1.10
N PHE A 174 -36.33 -8.42 -1.28
CA PHE A 174 -35.75 -9.27 -0.26
C PHE A 174 -34.24 -9.07 -0.24
N VAL A 175 -33.75 -8.38 0.80
CA VAL A 175 -32.32 -8.11 0.99
C VAL A 175 -31.77 -9.00 2.10
N ASP A 176 -30.81 -9.85 1.77
CA ASP A 176 -30.05 -10.67 2.72
C ASP A 176 -28.69 -10.01 3.00
N TYR A 177 -28.50 -9.45 4.19
CA TYR A 177 -27.33 -8.60 4.53
C TYR A 177 -26.76 -8.89 5.92
N GLY A 178 -27.25 -9.92 6.62
CA GLY A 178 -27.09 -10.06 8.07
C GLY A 178 -25.63 -10.15 8.54
N ARG A 179 -24.79 -10.89 7.82
CA ARG A 179 -23.36 -11.02 8.16
C ARG A 179 -22.53 -10.07 7.32
N GLN A 180 -21.69 -9.25 7.95
CA GLN A 180 -20.73 -8.38 7.26
C GLN A 180 -19.32 -8.63 7.80
N LYS A 181 -18.32 -8.43 6.94
CA LYS A 181 -16.90 -8.51 7.31
C LYS A 181 -16.57 -7.33 8.20
N GLN A 182 -15.84 -7.60 9.28
CA GLN A 182 -15.42 -6.57 10.21
C GLN A 182 -14.22 -5.80 9.65
N THR A 183 -14.24 -4.49 9.87
CA THR A 183 -13.08 -3.62 9.68
C THR A 183 -12.53 -3.22 11.03
N TYR A 184 -11.21 -3.04 11.11
CA TYR A 184 -10.50 -2.64 12.31
C TYR A 184 -9.65 -1.41 12.01
N THR A 185 -9.46 -0.56 13.01
CA THR A 185 -8.65 0.65 12.89
C THR A 185 -7.17 0.32 13.05
N LEU A 186 -6.36 0.85 12.13
CA LEU A 186 -4.90 0.88 12.23
C LEU A 186 -4.45 2.30 12.57
N ASP A 187 -3.95 2.47 13.79
CA ASP A 187 -3.35 3.73 14.23
C ASP A 187 -1.83 3.70 14.05
N LEU A 188 -1.26 4.82 13.60
CA LEU A 188 0.18 4.98 13.46
C LEU A 188 0.67 6.09 14.40
N THR A 189 1.77 5.84 15.09
CA THR A 189 2.40 6.79 16.02
C THR A 189 3.88 6.97 15.67
N VAL A 190 4.46 8.10 16.08
CA VAL A 190 5.86 8.46 15.83
C VAL A 190 6.59 8.60 17.15
N ASN A 191 7.76 7.96 17.27
CA ASN A 191 8.59 7.99 18.47
C ASN A 191 10.07 8.24 18.13
N PRO A 192 10.72 9.26 18.68
CA PRO A 192 10.12 10.35 19.45
C PRO A 192 9.28 11.27 18.56
N GLU A 193 8.39 12.05 19.18
CA GLU A 193 7.61 13.07 18.47
C GLU A 193 8.54 14.00 17.67
N GLY A 194 8.19 14.27 16.41
CA GLY A 194 9.01 15.07 15.49
C GLY A 194 10.17 14.32 14.81
N GLY A 195 10.39 13.03 15.10
CA GLY A 195 11.42 12.22 14.44
C GLY A 195 11.14 11.91 12.96
N GLY A 196 9.87 11.96 12.55
CA GLY A 196 9.46 11.72 11.18
C GLY A 196 7.96 11.86 10.99
N THR A 197 7.48 11.39 9.84
CA THR A 197 6.06 11.30 9.48
C THR A 197 5.70 9.88 9.07
N VAL A 198 4.42 9.53 9.16
CA VAL A 198 3.90 8.19 8.84
C VAL A 198 2.64 8.26 7.98
N THR A 199 2.43 7.26 7.13
CA THR A 199 1.21 7.10 6.32
C THR A 199 0.71 5.66 6.35
N GLY A 200 -0.60 5.47 6.17
CA GLY A 200 -1.26 4.16 6.18
C GLY A 200 -2.19 3.92 7.38
N ALA A 201 -2.50 4.95 8.16
CA ALA A 201 -3.54 4.88 9.19
C ALA A 201 -4.93 5.00 8.54
N ASP A 202 -5.79 4.01 8.74
CA ASP A 202 -7.19 3.97 8.28
C ASP A 202 -7.92 2.77 8.93
N SER A 203 -9.13 2.47 8.47
CA SER A 203 -9.86 1.24 8.77
C SER A 203 -9.72 0.22 7.65
N TYR A 204 -9.30 -1.00 7.99
CA TYR A 204 -9.02 -2.08 7.04
C TYR A 204 -9.76 -3.35 7.42
N ALA A 205 -10.03 -4.21 6.44
CA ALA A 205 -10.55 -5.54 6.71
C ALA A 205 -9.51 -6.41 7.42
N ALA A 206 -9.94 -7.33 8.28
CA ALA A 206 -9.02 -8.37 8.77
C ALA A 206 -8.39 -9.14 7.59
N GLY A 207 -7.07 -9.34 7.66
CA GLY A 207 -6.26 -9.98 6.63
C GLY A 207 -5.89 -9.09 5.45
N GLU A 208 -6.38 -7.84 5.38
CA GLU A 208 -5.97 -6.90 4.34
C GLU A 208 -4.51 -6.49 4.52
N MET A 209 -3.76 -6.46 3.41
CA MET A 209 -2.38 -5.97 3.40
C MET A 209 -2.37 -4.47 3.15
N VAL A 210 -1.71 -3.74 4.04
CA VAL A 210 -1.66 -2.28 4.08
C VAL A 210 -0.20 -1.84 3.98
N LEU A 211 0.12 -1.05 2.96
CA LEU A 211 1.44 -0.42 2.88
C LEU A 211 1.51 0.71 3.92
N VAL A 212 2.32 0.52 4.95
CA VAL A 212 2.66 1.59 5.89
C VAL A 212 4.06 2.12 5.59
N THR A 213 4.22 3.42 5.73
CA THR A 213 5.42 4.16 5.32
C THR A 213 5.86 5.08 6.45
N ALA A 214 7.14 5.10 6.76
CA ALA A 214 7.77 6.06 7.66
C ALA A 214 8.80 6.90 6.90
N THR A 215 8.69 8.22 6.99
CA THR A 215 9.64 9.16 6.38
C THR A 215 10.36 9.94 7.48
N PRO A 216 11.68 9.74 7.68
CA PRO A 216 12.44 10.51 8.67
C PRO A 216 12.44 12.00 8.34
N ASN A 217 12.38 12.83 9.37
CA ASN A 217 12.65 14.26 9.23
C ASN A 217 14.16 14.51 9.10
N GLU A 218 14.55 15.72 8.71
CA GLU A 218 15.96 16.11 8.61
C GLU A 218 16.72 15.86 9.93
N GLY A 219 17.89 15.23 9.84
CA GLY A 219 18.68 14.86 11.00
C GLY A 219 18.13 13.66 11.79
N TRP A 220 17.23 12.85 11.21
CA TRP A 220 16.72 11.61 11.79
C TRP A 220 16.90 10.43 10.83
N LYS A 221 17.04 9.23 11.40
CA LYS A 221 16.97 7.96 10.68
C LYS A 221 15.82 7.13 11.23
N PHE A 222 15.12 6.45 10.33
CA PHE A 222 14.16 5.42 10.73
C PHE A 222 14.92 4.20 11.27
N VAL A 223 14.40 3.59 12.32
CA VAL A 223 15.00 2.42 12.99
C VAL A 223 14.12 1.20 12.81
N SER A 224 12.86 1.26 13.27
CA SER A 224 11.95 0.13 13.22
C SER A 224 10.49 0.52 13.44
N TRP A 225 9.60 -0.37 13.03
CA TRP A 225 8.21 -0.38 13.43
C TRP A 225 8.02 -1.32 14.62
N THR A 226 7.29 -0.89 15.63
CA THR A 226 6.88 -1.73 16.77
C THR A 226 5.36 -1.80 16.91
N ASP A 227 4.85 -2.91 17.45
CA ASP A 227 3.44 -3.06 17.80
C ASP A 227 3.09 -2.33 19.12
N GLY A 228 1.81 -2.35 19.50
CA GLY A 228 1.32 -1.78 20.77
C GLY A 228 1.88 -2.44 22.04
N ALA A 229 2.54 -3.60 21.93
CA ALA A 229 3.25 -4.25 23.03
C ALA A 229 4.76 -3.91 23.04
N GLY A 230 5.23 -3.13 22.06
CA GLY A 230 6.64 -2.72 21.91
C GLY A 230 7.51 -3.74 21.17
N ASN A 231 6.95 -4.81 20.60
CA ASN A 231 7.72 -5.78 19.84
C ASN A 231 8.03 -5.22 18.45
N THR A 232 9.26 -5.42 17.96
CA THR A 232 9.62 -5.01 16.60
C THR A 232 8.93 -5.90 15.57
N VAL A 233 8.16 -5.29 14.68
CA VAL A 233 7.43 -5.98 13.59
C VAL A 233 8.12 -5.81 12.23
N SER A 234 8.90 -4.75 12.04
CA SER A 234 9.67 -4.51 10.81
C SER A 234 10.82 -3.55 11.05
N THR A 235 11.92 -3.71 10.31
CA THR A 235 13.03 -2.73 10.22
C THR A 235 13.04 -1.99 8.88
N ALA A 236 12.11 -2.28 7.99
CA ALA A 236 11.93 -1.54 6.75
C ALA A 236 10.99 -0.34 7.00
N ALA A 237 11.39 0.84 6.55
CA ALA A 237 10.59 2.06 6.67
C ALA A 237 9.23 1.93 5.94
N ASN A 238 9.23 1.19 4.84
CA ASN A 238 8.04 0.86 4.06
C ASN A 238 7.82 -0.65 4.13
N TYR A 239 6.66 -1.09 4.60
CA TYR A 239 6.35 -2.51 4.68
C TYR A 239 4.85 -2.78 4.58
N ASP A 240 4.51 -3.96 4.05
CA ASP A 240 3.12 -4.42 3.97
C ASP A 240 2.71 -5.05 5.30
N TYR A 241 1.86 -4.34 6.05
CA TYR A 241 1.27 -4.79 7.30
C TYR A 241 -0.02 -5.56 7.03
N THR A 242 -0.18 -6.76 7.58
CA THR A 242 -1.44 -7.51 7.49
C THR A 242 -2.33 -7.16 8.68
N MET A 243 -3.50 -6.59 8.42
CA MET A 243 -4.42 -6.15 9.47
C MET A 243 -4.95 -7.34 10.29
N PRO A 244 -4.81 -7.35 11.63
CA PRO A 244 -5.33 -8.44 12.47
C PRO A 244 -6.85 -8.31 12.70
N GLU A 245 -7.44 -9.33 13.34
CA GLU A 245 -8.83 -9.31 13.83
C GLU A 245 -8.96 -8.47 15.12
N GLY A 246 -8.59 -7.19 15.04
CA GLY A 246 -8.62 -6.27 16.16
C GLY A 246 -8.00 -4.93 15.79
N ALA A 247 -8.38 -3.88 16.54
CA ALA A 247 -7.70 -2.59 16.41
C ALA A 247 -6.20 -2.77 16.68
N ALA A 248 -5.37 -2.12 15.88
CA ALA A 248 -3.91 -2.23 15.95
C ALA A 248 -3.28 -0.85 16.00
N THR A 249 -2.16 -0.76 16.72
CA THR A 249 -1.33 0.44 16.74
C THR A 249 0.09 0.04 16.39
N LEU A 250 0.69 0.80 15.48
CA LEU A 250 2.11 0.70 15.14
C LEU A 250 2.83 1.99 15.51
N THR A 251 4.06 1.86 15.99
CA THR A 251 4.94 3.00 16.29
C THR A 251 6.14 2.97 15.36
N ALA A 252 6.34 4.03 14.60
CA ALA A 252 7.58 4.26 13.84
C ALA A 252 8.62 4.86 14.79
N ASN A 253 9.70 4.12 15.00
CA ASN A 253 10.80 4.52 15.86
C ASN A 253 11.92 5.15 15.03
N PHE A 254 12.36 6.32 15.46
CA PHE A 254 13.41 7.10 14.83
C PHE A 254 14.53 7.36 15.84
N GLU A 255 15.74 7.51 15.30
CA GLU A 255 16.91 7.91 16.07
C GLU A 255 17.52 9.15 15.42
N ARG A 256 17.98 10.09 16.24
CA ARG A 256 18.60 11.30 15.76
C ARG A 256 19.95 10.96 15.11
N MET A 257 20.16 11.45 13.90
CA MET A 257 21.44 11.39 13.22
C MET A 257 22.32 12.52 13.76
N PHE A 258 23.54 12.15 14.14
CA PHE A 258 24.55 13.08 14.61
C PHE A 258 25.71 13.11 13.63
N GLU A 259 26.24 14.31 13.41
CA GLU A 259 27.53 14.49 12.76
C GLU A 259 28.60 14.75 13.83
N VAL A 260 29.78 14.17 13.63
CA VAL A 260 30.93 14.42 14.51
C VAL A 260 31.68 15.61 13.93
N GLN A 261 31.58 16.77 14.59
CA GLN A 261 32.39 17.92 14.21
C GLN A 261 33.68 17.95 15.01
N TRP A 262 34.79 18.01 14.27
CA TRP A 262 36.14 18.14 14.83
C TRP A 262 36.49 19.61 14.97
N LEU A 263 36.85 20.03 16.19
CA LEU A 263 37.37 21.35 16.47
C LEU A 263 38.91 21.24 16.58
N PRO A 264 39.68 21.87 15.68
CA PRO A 264 41.12 21.93 15.86
C PRO A 264 41.44 22.69 17.15
N PRO A 265 42.48 22.30 17.90
CA PRO A 265 42.90 23.05 19.07
C PRO A 265 43.28 24.48 18.66
N VAL A 266 42.54 25.48 19.16
CA VAL A 266 42.83 26.88 18.91
C VAL A 266 44.02 27.28 19.78
N THR A 267 45.21 27.40 19.18
CA THR A 267 46.35 28.08 19.80
C THR A 267 46.83 29.19 18.88
N ASN A 268 47.09 30.38 19.42
CA ASN A 268 47.50 31.57 18.67
C ASN A 268 48.89 31.48 17.99
N ASN A 269 49.54 30.32 18.04
CA ASN A 269 50.81 30.04 17.41
C ASN A 269 50.63 28.81 16.52
N GLY A 270 50.93 28.91 15.22
CA GLY A 270 50.85 27.79 14.29
C GLY A 270 51.60 26.54 14.81
N PHE A 271 51.09 25.35 14.51
CA PHE A 271 51.66 24.09 14.98
C PHE A 271 52.77 23.58 14.04
N VAL A 272 53.88 23.13 14.62
CA VAL A 272 54.90 22.32 13.93
C VAL A 272 54.78 20.89 14.47
N LEU A 273 54.42 19.93 13.62
CA LEU A 273 54.22 18.53 14.00
C LEU A 273 55.56 17.79 13.97
N GLN A 274 55.99 17.25 15.12
CA GLN A 274 57.17 16.37 15.25
C GLN A 274 56.73 14.91 15.38
N GLY A 275 57.53 13.96 14.88
CA GLY A 275 57.22 12.53 14.99
C GLY A 275 56.97 12.10 16.44
N GLY A 276 55.86 11.40 16.70
CA GLY A 276 55.43 11.03 18.06
C GLY A 276 54.55 12.07 18.77
N SER A 277 54.16 13.15 18.09
CA SER A 277 53.20 14.12 18.61
C SER A 277 51.80 13.51 18.72
N THR A 278 51.16 13.76 19.86
CA THR A 278 49.76 13.41 20.11
C THR A 278 48.95 14.70 20.05
N LEU A 279 48.04 14.81 19.09
CA LEU A 279 47.11 15.95 19.04
C LEU A 279 45.85 15.60 19.82
N PRO A 280 45.50 16.37 20.88
CA PRO A 280 44.19 16.25 21.49
C PRO A 280 43.16 16.78 20.49
N LEU A 281 42.25 15.91 20.06
CA LEU A 281 41.12 16.33 19.26
C LEU A 281 39.94 16.56 20.17
N LYS A 282 39.37 17.76 20.06
CA LYS A 282 38.05 18.03 20.61
C LYS A 282 37.04 17.72 19.52
N PHE A 283 36.07 16.89 19.85
CA PHE A 283 34.93 16.66 18.99
C PHE A 283 33.67 17.05 19.74
N GLN A 284 32.69 17.51 18.99
CA GLN A 284 31.35 17.76 19.47
C GLN A 284 30.40 16.92 18.64
N LEU A 285 29.44 16.28 19.31
CA LEU A 285 28.31 15.68 18.61
C LEU A 285 27.35 16.82 18.30
N VAL A 286 27.22 17.11 17.02
CA VAL A 286 26.17 18.00 16.54
C VAL A 286 25.04 17.17 15.97
N ASP A 287 23.82 17.67 16.06
CA ASP A 287 22.72 17.11 15.28
C ASP A 287 22.86 17.45 13.79
N GLY A 288 21.97 16.90 12.96
CA GLY A 288 21.94 17.19 11.51
C GLY A 288 21.79 18.66 11.12
N ASN A 289 21.46 19.56 12.06
CA ASN A 289 21.37 21.01 11.83
C ASN A 289 22.62 21.76 12.32
N GLY A 290 23.65 21.04 12.78
CA GLY A 290 24.89 21.60 13.30
C GLY A 290 24.80 22.13 14.73
N ALA A 291 23.68 21.93 15.46
CA ALA A 291 23.57 22.34 16.85
C ALA A 291 24.21 21.32 17.79
N VAL A 292 24.98 21.80 18.78
CA VAL A 292 25.77 20.97 19.70
C VAL A 292 24.84 20.24 20.69
N PHE A 293 24.90 18.92 20.69
CA PHE A 293 24.07 18.04 21.53
C PHE A 293 24.80 17.52 22.77
N ARG A 294 26.11 17.28 22.67
CA ARG A 294 26.97 16.86 23.79
C ARG A 294 28.26 17.67 23.75
N GLU A 295 28.59 18.34 24.85
CA GLU A 295 29.83 19.10 24.97
C GLU A 295 31.07 18.21 24.88
N VAL A 296 32.14 18.84 24.40
CA VAL A 296 33.54 18.39 24.28
C VAL A 296 33.85 17.18 25.16
N GLN A 297 34.04 16.01 24.55
CA GLN A 297 34.70 14.92 25.23
C GLN A 297 36.21 15.07 25.08
N ASP A 298 36.88 15.26 26.21
CA ASP A 298 38.33 15.12 26.28
C ASP A 298 38.70 13.63 26.26
N GLY A 299 39.64 13.22 25.41
CA GLY A 299 40.21 11.87 25.47
C GLY A 299 40.32 11.09 24.15
N ILE A 300 39.91 11.66 23.01
CA ILE A 300 40.31 11.12 21.69
C ILE A 300 41.58 11.82 21.24
N TYR A 301 42.61 11.02 20.99
CA TYR A 301 43.92 11.49 20.57
C TYR A 301 44.20 11.00 19.16
N LEU A 302 44.60 11.92 18.28
CA LEU A 302 45.09 11.53 16.96
C LEU A 302 46.58 11.27 17.08
N LYS A 303 46.96 9.98 16.96
CA LYS A 303 48.36 9.57 16.86
C LYS A 303 48.77 9.65 15.40
N ILE A 304 49.57 10.66 15.07
CA ILE A 304 50.12 10.78 13.73
C ILE A 304 51.35 9.88 13.64
N ALA A 305 51.23 8.79 12.89
CA ALA A 305 52.38 8.00 12.45
C ALA A 305 52.91 8.58 11.13
N ASP A 306 54.23 8.67 11.00
CA ASP A 306 54.95 9.04 9.78
C ASP A 306 54.65 10.41 9.16
N ILE A 307 54.78 11.49 9.94
CA ILE A 307 55.24 12.76 9.33
C ILE A 307 56.76 12.77 9.44
N ALA A 308 57.43 12.68 8.29
CA ALA A 308 58.83 13.04 8.19
C ALA A 308 58.96 14.55 8.48
N THR A 309 59.37 14.93 9.69
CA THR A 309 60.24 16.10 9.79
C THR A 309 61.49 15.77 8.99
N TRP A 310 61.65 16.44 7.86
CA TRP A 310 62.88 16.34 7.08
C TRP A 310 64.01 16.98 7.89
N GLU A 311 64.93 16.15 8.40
CA GLU A 311 66.35 16.47 8.38
C GLU A 311 67.11 15.27 7.80
N LEU A 312 67.83 15.51 6.71
CA LEU A 312 68.74 14.54 6.10
C LEU A 312 69.82 14.14 7.12
N GLY A 313 69.86 12.88 7.58
CA GLY A 313 70.99 12.45 8.42
C GLY A 313 70.94 11.07 9.05
N SER A 314 71.17 10.03 8.24
CA SER A 314 71.82 8.75 8.60
C SER A 314 71.31 7.90 9.79
N GLY A 315 70.48 6.91 9.47
CA GLY A 315 70.90 5.50 9.65
C GLY A 315 70.39 4.71 10.87
N LYS A 316 69.58 3.69 10.52
CA LYS A 316 69.34 2.39 11.18
C LYS A 316 68.09 2.27 12.08
N ASN A 317 67.12 1.55 11.52
CA ASN A 317 65.79 1.28 12.06
C ASN A 317 65.75 -0.04 12.85
N ALA A 318 65.42 0.03 14.13
CA ALA A 318 64.71 -1.01 14.87
C ALA A 318 64.11 -0.40 16.15
N LEU A 319 62.78 -0.42 16.28
CA LEU A 319 62.08 -0.04 17.52
C LEU A 319 61.77 -1.31 18.32
N ARG A 320 62.35 -1.41 19.51
CA ARG A 320 61.96 -2.36 20.57
C ARG A 320 61.12 -1.60 21.60
N PHE A 321 59.97 -2.15 21.97
CA PHE A 321 59.10 -1.60 23.01
C PHE A 321 59.58 -2.04 24.40
N ASN A 322 59.53 -1.13 25.38
CA ASN A 322 59.98 -1.38 26.75
C ASN A 322 58.79 -1.65 27.68
N ASP A 323 57.98 -2.65 27.33
CA ASP A 323 57.04 -3.38 28.22
C ASP A 323 56.36 -4.61 27.55
N GLY A 324 56.68 -4.92 26.29
CA GLY A 324 56.45 -6.26 25.72
C GLY A 324 55.02 -6.64 25.37
N GLN A 325 54.07 -5.71 25.23
CA GLN A 325 52.66 -6.10 24.93
C GLN A 325 52.10 -5.78 23.54
N TYR A 326 52.79 -5.04 22.65
CA TYR A 326 52.23 -4.74 21.32
C TYR A 326 53.28 -4.76 20.21
N ILE A 327 53.00 -5.51 19.15
CA ILE A 327 53.79 -5.61 17.91
C ILE A 327 52.90 -5.12 16.77
N ALA A 328 53.32 -4.08 16.04
CA ALA A 328 52.71 -3.71 14.76
C ALA A 328 53.70 -4.01 13.64
N ASN A 329 53.34 -4.97 12.78
CA ASN A 329 54.07 -5.29 11.55
C ASN A 329 53.49 -4.47 10.41
N TYR A 330 54.37 -3.80 9.66
CA TYR A 330 54.03 -3.20 8.37
C TYR A 330 54.46 -4.15 7.26
N HIS A 331 53.52 -4.52 6.40
CA HIS A 331 53.83 -5.13 5.11
C HIS A 331 53.42 -4.18 4.00
N THR A 332 54.34 -3.33 3.57
CA THR A 332 54.31 -2.75 2.22
C THR A 332 55.74 -2.65 1.69
N ARG A 333 56.08 -3.57 0.78
CA ARG A 333 57.15 -3.39 -0.20
C ARG A 333 56.60 -2.41 -1.26
N ASP A 334 57.46 -1.51 -1.72
CA ASP A 334 57.24 -0.51 -2.78
C ASP A 334 56.62 0.83 -2.36
N TYR A 335 57.53 1.78 -2.14
CA TYR A 335 57.36 3.16 -1.69
C TYR A 335 57.19 4.16 -2.87
N SER A 336 56.76 3.72 -4.05
CA SER A 336 56.62 4.58 -5.22
C SER A 336 55.17 4.99 -5.57
N ASP A 337 54.16 4.43 -4.89
CA ASP A 337 52.74 4.71 -5.17
C ASP A 337 51.92 4.90 -3.88
N LEU A 338 52.37 5.80 -2.99
CA LEU A 338 51.43 6.38 -2.02
C LEU A 338 50.54 7.35 -2.79
N GLY A 339 49.33 6.89 -3.18
CA GLY A 339 48.33 7.73 -3.85
C GLY A 339 47.92 8.96 -3.02
N ASN A 340 47.02 9.78 -3.56
CA ASN A 340 46.62 11.08 -2.99
C ASN A 340 45.88 11.00 -1.65
N GLU A 341 45.81 9.83 -1.01
CA GLU A 341 45.00 9.56 0.17
C GLU A 341 45.73 8.66 1.18
N LEU A 342 45.80 9.10 2.44
CA LEU A 342 46.32 8.34 3.60
C LEU A 342 45.16 8.00 4.53
N THR A 343 44.93 6.74 4.86
CA THR A 343 43.84 6.34 5.77
C THR A 343 44.37 5.92 7.14
N ALA A 344 43.85 6.51 8.21
CA ALA A 344 44.15 6.18 9.60
C ALA A 344 42.92 5.60 10.31
N THR A 345 43.09 4.46 10.99
CA THR A 345 42.02 3.84 11.79
C THR A 345 41.91 4.51 13.16
N VAL A 346 40.69 4.83 13.58
CA VAL A 346 40.35 5.44 14.85
C VAL A 346 39.86 4.37 15.81
N CYS A 347 40.43 4.30 17.01
CA CYS A 347 39.99 3.38 18.07
C CYS A 347 39.62 4.14 19.34
N ASN A 348 38.74 3.56 20.16
CA ASN A 348 38.46 4.07 21.52
C ASN A 348 39.60 3.72 22.51
N ALA A 349 39.51 4.22 23.74
CA ALA A 349 40.49 3.93 24.80
C ALA A 349 40.61 2.45 25.18
N GLY A 350 39.62 1.62 24.84
CA GLY A 350 39.62 0.16 24.99
C GLY A 350 40.11 -0.59 23.75
N GLY A 351 40.57 0.12 22.70
CA GLY A 351 41.09 -0.46 21.46
C GLY A 351 40.04 -0.89 20.44
N SER A 352 38.75 -0.67 20.68
CA SER A 352 37.70 -0.98 19.69
C SER A 352 37.73 0.04 18.55
N GLU A 353 37.72 -0.44 17.32
CA GLU A 353 37.66 0.40 16.13
C GLU A 353 36.34 1.17 16.07
N LEU A 354 36.44 2.48 15.88
CA LEU A 354 35.33 3.43 15.78
C LEU A 354 35.11 3.91 14.33
N GLY A 355 36.10 3.72 13.46
CA GLY A 355 36.05 4.13 12.05
C GLY A 355 37.43 4.41 11.48
N SER A 356 37.50 5.01 10.29
CA SER A 356 38.76 5.44 9.67
C SER A 356 38.67 6.85 9.10
N ILE A 357 39.80 7.54 9.03
CA ILE A 357 39.96 8.91 8.52
C ILE A 357 40.87 8.85 7.32
N THR A 358 40.42 9.35 6.17
CA THR A 358 41.25 9.47 4.96
C THR A 358 41.69 10.92 4.76
N PHE A 359 42.99 11.16 4.77
CA PHE A 359 43.63 12.45 4.48
C PHE A 359 43.93 12.55 3.00
N LYS A 360 43.39 13.56 2.31
CA LYS A 360 43.82 13.89 0.95
C LYS A 360 45.13 14.68 0.99
N ILE A 361 46.16 14.16 0.35
CA ILE A 361 47.44 14.85 0.17
C ILE A 361 47.27 15.83 -0.99
N SER A 362 47.07 17.11 -0.69
CA SER A 362 47.08 18.18 -1.69
C SER A 362 48.51 18.67 -1.88
N THR A 363 49.07 18.50 -3.08
CA THR A 363 50.34 19.14 -3.46
C THR A 363 50.06 20.59 -3.83
N GLY A 364 50.28 21.51 -2.90
CA GLY A 364 50.37 22.96 -3.16
C GLY A 364 51.78 23.33 -3.58
#